data_AF-A0A5N3VL74-F1
#
_entry.id   AF-A0A5N3VL74-F1
#
_cell.length_a   1.000
_cell.length_b   1.000
_cell.length_c   1.000
_cell.angle_alpha   90.00
_cell.angle_beta   90.00
_cell.angle_gamma   90.00
#
_symmetry.space_group_name_H-M   'P 1'
#
loop_
_entity.id
_entity.type
_entity.pdbx_description
1 polymer ?
#
loop_
_entity_poly.entity_id
_entity_poly.type
_entity_poly.pdbx_seq_one_letter_code
_entity_poly.pdbx_strand_id
1 'polypeptide(L)'
;MLTAEEKSSVTALFGKVNVDVVGAEALGRLLVVYPWTQRFFEHFGDLSTADAVMGNPQVKAHGKKVLESFSEGLKHLDDLKGAFAKLSELHCDKLHVDPENFRLLGNVLVVVLARRFGGEFTPELQASFQKVVTGVANALAHRYH
;
A
#
# COMPACT_ATOMS: atom_id res chain seq x y z
N MET A 1 10.55 -13.74 6.56
CA MET A 1 10.97 -13.10 7.82
C MET A 1 12.04 -12.08 7.49
N LEU A 2 11.98 -10.89 8.06
CA LEU A 2 12.99 -9.84 7.87
C LEU A 2 14.13 -10.00 8.88
N THR A 3 15.36 -9.73 8.48
CA THR A 3 16.47 -9.58 9.43
C THR A 3 16.34 -8.28 10.23
N ALA A 4 17.11 -8.13 11.32
CA ALA A 4 17.13 -6.88 12.08
C ALA A 4 17.60 -5.69 11.24
N GLU A 5 18.58 -5.91 10.36
CA GLU A 5 19.08 -4.90 9.42
C GLU A 5 18.01 -4.50 8.40
N GLU A 6 17.29 -5.47 7.82
CA GLU A 6 16.21 -5.19 6.88
C GLU A 6 15.08 -4.37 7.54
N LYS A 7 14.70 -4.72 8.78
CA LYS A 7 13.71 -3.94 9.55
C LYS A 7 14.17 -2.51 9.81
N SER A 8 15.43 -2.34 10.20
CA SER A 8 16.03 -1.04 10.46
C SER A 8 16.04 -0.17 9.19
N SER A 9 16.50 -0.72 8.07
CA SER A 9 16.58 -0.01 6.79
C SER A 9 15.22 0.38 6.24
N VAL A 10 14.21 -0.51 6.32
CA VAL A 10 12.82 -0.19 5.95
C VAL A 10 12.30 0.95 6.82
N THR A 11 12.46 0.86 8.14
CA THR A 11 11.95 1.87 9.08
C THR A 11 12.64 3.22 8.88
N ALA A 12 13.96 3.21 8.64
CA ALA A 12 14.74 4.42 8.41
C ALA A 12 14.32 5.14 7.12
N LEU A 13 14.15 4.43 6.00
CA LEU A 13 13.64 5.04 4.78
C LEU A 13 12.21 5.51 4.96
N PHE A 14 11.35 4.68 5.57
CA PHE A 14 9.94 5.02 5.74
C PHE A 14 9.75 6.24 6.66
N GLY A 15 10.66 6.47 7.61
CA GLY A 15 10.68 7.71 8.42
C GLY A 15 10.85 9.00 7.61
N LYS A 16 11.32 8.92 6.36
CA LYS A 16 11.42 10.05 5.42
C LYS A 16 10.18 10.19 4.51
N VAL A 17 9.25 9.24 4.55
CA VAL A 17 8.08 9.22 3.66
C VAL A 17 7.07 10.29 4.08
N ASN A 18 6.69 11.17 3.14
CA ASN A 18 5.48 11.95 3.27
C ASN A 18 4.27 11.07 2.92
N VAL A 19 3.55 10.63 3.96
CA VAL A 19 2.44 9.68 3.84
C VAL A 19 1.28 10.21 2.98
N ASP A 20 1.01 11.50 3.02
CA ASP A 20 -0.07 12.11 2.22
C ASP A 20 0.26 12.02 0.73
N VAL A 21 1.51 12.35 0.39
CA VAL A 21 1.97 12.42 -1.00
C VAL A 21 2.20 11.04 -1.60
N VAL A 22 2.86 10.14 -0.87
CA VAL A 22 3.15 8.78 -1.35
C VAL A 22 1.88 7.94 -1.39
N GLY A 23 0.98 8.09 -0.41
CA GLY A 23 -0.27 7.36 -0.34
C GLY A 23 -1.21 7.74 -1.47
N ALA A 24 -1.36 9.04 -1.73
CA ALA A 24 -2.12 9.55 -2.87
C ALA A 24 -1.57 9.05 -4.20
N GLU A 25 -0.25 9.09 -4.39
CA GLU A 25 0.36 8.62 -5.63
C GLU A 25 0.20 7.10 -5.81
N ALA A 26 0.38 6.31 -4.76
CA ALA A 26 0.27 4.86 -4.83
C ALA A 26 -1.17 4.43 -5.18
N LEU A 27 -2.18 4.98 -4.50
CA LEU A 27 -3.57 4.64 -4.80
C LEU A 27 -3.98 5.15 -6.19
N GLY A 28 -3.63 6.39 -6.54
CA GLY A 28 -3.93 6.92 -7.86
C GLY A 28 -3.32 6.07 -8.99
N ARG A 29 -2.06 5.65 -8.85
CA ARG A 29 -1.41 4.75 -9.81
C ARG A 29 -2.05 3.37 -9.86
N LEU A 30 -2.49 2.81 -8.73
CA LEU A 30 -3.25 1.55 -8.74
C LEU A 30 -4.49 1.67 -9.63
N LEU A 31 -5.28 2.72 -9.43
CA LEU A 31 -6.52 2.97 -10.16
C LEU A 31 -6.31 3.26 -11.66
N VAL A 32 -5.15 3.81 -12.04
CA VAL A 32 -4.79 4.08 -13.45
C VAL A 32 -4.23 2.83 -14.13
N VAL A 33 -3.28 2.15 -13.49
CA VAL A 33 -2.57 0.99 -14.07
C VAL A 33 -3.46 -0.26 -14.08
N TYR A 34 -4.33 -0.40 -13.08
CA TYR A 34 -5.22 -1.54 -12.89
C TYR A 34 -6.68 -1.04 -12.81
N PRO A 35 -7.28 -0.60 -13.92
CA PRO A 35 -8.55 0.14 -13.92
C PRO A 35 -9.74 -0.66 -13.37
N TRP A 36 -9.69 -1.99 -13.36
CA TRP A 36 -10.71 -2.82 -12.72
C TRP A 36 -10.85 -2.56 -11.22
N THR A 37 -9.81 -2.03 -10.57
CA THR A 37 -9.83 -1.66 -9.15
C THR A 37 -10.74 -0.46 -8.87
N GLN A 38 -11.10 0.34 -9.88
CA GLN A 38 -12.01 1.46 -9.74
C GLN A 38 -13.43 1.05 -9.32
N ARG A 39 -13.84 -0.21 -9.56
CA ARG A 39 -15.15 -0.75 -9.15
C ARG A 39 -15.43 -0.61 -7.65
N PHE A 40 -14.38 -0.53 -6.82
CA PHE A 40 -14.52 -0.38 -5.37
C PHE A 40 -14.71 1.09 -4.94
N PHE A 41 -14.56 2.03 -5.87
CA PHE A 41 -14.46 3.46 -5.62
C PHE A 41 -15.44 4.29 -6.46
N GLU A 42 -16.54 3.70 -6.95
CA GLU A 42 -17.55 4.42 -7.76
C GLU A 42 -18.10 5.67 -7.06
N HIS A 43 -18.18 5.63 -5.72
CA HIS A 43 -18.61 6.76 -4.88
C HIS A 43 -17.59 7.92 -4.81
N PHE A 44 -16.38 7.75 -5.36
CA PHE A 44 -15.35 8.80 -5.40
C PHE A 44 -15.57 9.84 -6.51
N GLY A 45 -16.60 9.68 -7.34
CA GLY A 45 -16.91 10.60 -8.43
C GLY A 45 -16.07 10.31 -9.66
N ASP A 46 -15.53 11.35 -10.30
CA ASP A 46 -14.83 11.21 -11.58
C ASP A 46 -13.49 10.47 -11.44
N LEU A 47 -13.40 9.32 -12.11
CA LEU A 47 -12.23 8.46 -12.27
C LEU A 47 -11.97 8.12 -13.76
N SER A 48 -12.56 8.88 -14.69
CA SER A 48 -12.62 8.56 -16.12
C SER A 48 -11.29 8.66 -16.87
N THR A 49 -10.35 9.46 -16.36
CA THR A 49 -9.04 9.69 -16.97
C THR A 49 -7.93 9.63 -15.92
N ALA A 50 -6.68 9.46 -16.34
CA ALA A 50 -5.55 9.45 -15.43
C ALA A 50 -5.44 10.76 -14.62
N ASP A 51 -5.64 11.92 -15.26
CA ASP A 51 -5.60 13.22 -14.58
C ASP A 51 -6.77 13.38 -13.60
N ALA A 52 -7.97 12.91 -13.96
CA ALA A 52 -9.11 12.89 -13.05
C ALA A 52 -8.81 12.04 -11.82
N VAL A 53 -8.31 10.81 -12.00
CA VAL A 53 -7.94 9.90 -10.90
C VAL A 53 -6.84 10.50 -10.00
N MET A 54 -5.75 10.97 -10.59
CA MET A 54 -4.60 11.52 -9.85
C MET A 54 -4.94 12.86 -9.19
N GLY A 55 -5.90 13.61 -9.73
CA GLY A 55 -6.43 14.86 -9.20
C GLY A 55 -7.47 14.69 -8.10
N ASN A 56 -8.17 13.55 -8.07
CA ASN A 56 -9.38 13.33 -7.27
C ASN A 56 -9.10 13.48 -5.75
N PRO A 57 -9.80 14.39 -5.05
CA PRO A 57 -9.59 14.61 -3.60
C PRO A 57 -9.89 13.38 -2.73
N GLN A 58 -10.89 12.57 -3.10
CA GLN A 58 -11.26 11.37 -2.34
C GLN A 58 -10.21 10.27 -2.53
N VAL A 59 -9.66 10.10 -3.74
CA VAL A 59 -8.52 9.20 -3.99
C VAL A 59 -7.32 9.62 -3.13
N LYS A 60 -6.98 10.92 -3.10
CA LYS A 60 -5.87 11.41 -2.27
C LYS A 60 -6.09 11.15 -0.79
N ALA A 61 -7.28 11.48 -0.28
CA ALA A 61 -7.65 11.28 1.11
C ALA A 61 -7.65 9.79 1.51
N HIS A 62 -8.12 8.91 0.63
CA HIS A 62 -8.11 7.47 0.90
C HIS A 62 -6.69 6.88 0.81
N GLY A 63 -5.89 7.30 -0.17
CA GLY A 63 -4.50 6.89 -0.31
C GLY A 63 -3.67 7.23 0.92
N LYS A 64 -3.91 8.40 1.54
CA LYS A 64 -3.35 8.75 2.84
C LYS A 64 -3.70 7.72 3.93
N LYS A 65 -4.99 7.42 4.12
CA LYS A 65 -5.46 6.46 5.14
C LYS A 65 -4.85 5.07 4.96
N VAL A 66 -4.72 4.63 3.71
CA VAL A 66 -4.07 3.37 3.35
C VAL A 66 -2.60 3.37 3.80
N LEU A 67 -1.86 4.44 3.48
CA LEU A 67 -0.44 4.50 3.81
C LEU A 67 -0.18 4.77 5.30
N GLU A 68 -1.09 5.45 6.01
CA GLU A 68 -1.08 5.54 7.48
C GLU A 68 -1.27 4.16 8.12
N SER A 69 -2.20 3.35 7.60
CA SER A 69 -2.40 1.97 8.08
C SER A 69 -1.18 1.09 7.80
N PHE A 70 -0.54 1.25 6.64
CA PHE A 70 0.72 0.60 6.32
C PHE A 70 1.84 1.03 7.30
N SER A 71 1.94 2.33 7.59
CA SER A 71 2.90 2.89 8.55
C SER A 71 2.72 2.32 9.95
N GLU A 72 1.47 2.11 10.37
CA GLU A 72 1.19 1.46 11.65
C GLU A 72 1.64 0.00 11.62
N GLY A 73 1.36 -0.73 10.52
CA GLY A 73 1.83 -2.10 10.33
C GLY A 73 3.35 -2.27 10.41
N LEU A 74 4.13 -1.27 9.96
CA LEU A 74 5.60 -1.29 10.09
C LEU A 74 6.10 -1.30 11.54
N LYS A 75 5.28 -0.86 12.51
CA LYS A 75 5.62 -0.95 13.93
C LYS A 75 5.45 -2.36 14.49
N HIS A 76 4.78 -3.24 13.74
CA HIS A 76 4.41 -4.61 14.12
C HIS A 76 4.91 -5.63 13.09
N LEU A 77 6.11 -5.43 12.52
CA LEU A 77 6.67 -6.31 11.48
C LEU A 77 6.80 -7.79 11.90
N ASP A 78 6.83 -8.07 13.20
CA ASP A 78 6.85 -9.44 13.75
C ASP A 78 5.46 -10.07 13.88
N ASP A 79 4.39 -9.27 13.87
CA ASP A 79 3.00 -9.72 13.94
C ASP A 79 2.07 -8.92 13.00
N LEU A 80 2.37 -8.98 11.70
CA LEU A 80 1.53 -8.33 10.69
C LEU A 80 0.10 -8.90 10.68
N LYS A 81 -0.08 -10.19 10.98
CA LYS A 81 -1.39 -10.84 11.01
C LYS A 81 -2.28 -10.25 12.10
N GLY A 82 -1.75 -10.09 13.32
CA GLY A 82 -2.46 -9.43 14.40
C GLY A 82 -2.75 -7.96 14.08
N ALA A 83 -1.75 -7.23 13.57
CA ALA A 83 -1.89 -5.81 13.24
C ALA A 83 -2.96 -5.53 12.17
N PHE A 84 -3.08 -6.39 11.16
CA PHE A 84 -4.01 -6.21 10.04
C PHE A 84 -5.32 -7.00 10.17
N ALA A 85 -5.56 -7.74 11.26
CA ALA A 85 -6.72 -8.62 11.40
C ALA A 85 -8.07 -7.93 11.13
N LYS A 86 -8.31 -6.77 11.76
CA LYS A 86 -9.56 -6.00 11.57
C LYS A 86 -9.73 -5.49 10.14
N LEU A 87 -8.63 -5.09 9.50
CA LEU A 87 -8.66 -4.65 8.10
C LEU A 87 -8.87 -5.83 7.16
N SER A 88 -8.33 -7.01 7.48
CA SER A 88 -8.56 -8.25 6.73
C SER A 88 -10.05 -8.60 6.69
N GLU A 89 -10.72 -8.60 7.86
CA GLU A 89 -12.16 -8.85 7.96
C GLU A 89 -12.98 -7.80 7.20
N LEU A 90 -12.63 -6.51 7.33
CA LEU A 90 -13.32 -5.44 6.59
C LEU A 90 -13.23 -5.65 5.06
N HIS A 91 -12.03 -5.93 4.55
CA HIS A 91 -11.83 -6.07 3.10
C HIS A 91 -12.44 -7.36 2.53
N CYS A 92 -12.51 -8.42 3.33
CA CYS A 92 -13.20 -9.65 3.00
C CYS A 92 -14.73 -9.47 3.05
N ASP A 93 -15.28 -9.23 4.24
CA ASP A 93 -16.70 -9.42 4.54
C ASP A 93 -17.59 -8.26 4.08
N LYS A 94 -17.02 -7.06 3.90
CA LYS A 94 -17.76 -5.85 3.54
C LYS A 94 -17.40 -5.37 2.15
N LEU A 95 -16.10 -5.26 1.87
CA LEU A 95 -15.64 -4.65 0.63
C LEU A 95 -15.48 -5.68 -0.51
N HIS A 96 -15.46 -6.97 -0.20
CA HIS A 96 -15.31 -8.07 -1.17
C HIS A 96 -14.14 -7.84 -2.14
N VAL A 97 -13.02 -7.34 -1.60
CA VAL A 97 -11.81 -7.04 -2.38
C VAL A 97 -11.04 -8.33 -2.61
N ASP A 98 -10.80 -8.70 -3.86
CA ASP A 98 -9.95 -9.84 -4.19
C ASP A 98 -8.54 -9.62 -3.62
N PRO A 99 -7.97 -10.58 -2.84
CA PRO A 99 -6.64 -10.49 -2.25
C PRO A 99 -5.52 -10.11 -3.20
N GLU A 100 -5.65 -10.44 -4.49
CA GLU A 100 -4.63 -10.12 -5.48
C GLU A 100 -4.43 -8.60 -5.63
N ASN A 101 -5.48 -7.80 -5.40
CA ASN A 101 -5.36 -6.34 -5.45
C ASN A 101 -4.44 -5.77 -4.36
N PHE A 102 -4.25 -6.47 -3.23
CA PHE A 102 -3.27 -6.06 -2.22
C PHE A 102 -1.83 -6.21 -2.73
N ARG A 103 -1.55 -7.26 -3.50
CA ARG A 103 -0.23 -7.46 -4.13
C ARG A 103 0.04 -6.39 -5.17
N LEU A 104 -0.96 -6.07 -6.00
CA LEU A 104 -0.87 -5.00 -6.98
C LEU A 104 -0.53 -3.66 -6.31
N LEU A 105 -1.26 -3.29 -5.24
CA LEU A 105 -0.99 -2.06 -4.50
C LEU A 105 0.41 -2.08 -3.85
N GLY A 106 0.83 -3.22 -3.31
CA GLY A 106 2.18 -3.39 -2.77
C GLY A 106 3.26 -3.13 -3.83
N ASN A 107 3.12 -3.70 -5.03
CA ASN A 107 4.05 -3.49 -6.13
C ASN A 107 4.06 -2.02 -6.59
N VAL A 108 2.89 -1.39 -6.69
CA VAL A 108 2.78 0.04 -7.02
C VAL A 108 3.47 0.91 -5.97
N LEU A 109 3.31 0.60 -4.68
CA LEU A 109 3.99 1.31 -3.60
C LEU A 109 5.52 1.22 -3.73
N VAL A 110 6.07 0.04 -4.03
CA VAL A 110 7.51 -0.16 -4.25
C VAL A 110 8.00 0.72 -5.42
N VAL A 111 7.25 0.78 -6.52
CA VAL A 111 7.57 1.65 -7.67
C VAL A 111 7.54 3.13 -7.29
N VAL A 112 6.54 3.56 -6.51
CA VAL A 112 6.46 4.95 -6.03
C VAL A 112 7.64 5.30 -5.12
N LEU A 113 8.01 4.41 -4.20
CA LEU A 113 9.17 4.61 -3.34
C LEU A 113 10.47 4.72 -4.15
N ALA A 114 10.69 3.81 -5.12
CA ALA A 114 11.84 3.87 -6.01
C ALA A 114 11.93 5.20 -6.76
N ARG A 115 10.81 5.67 -7.33
CA ARG A 115 10.73 6.96 -8.03
C ARG A 115 11.05 8.15 -7.12
N ARG A 116 10.62 8.10 -5.85
CA ARG A 116 10.73 9.22 -4.89
C ARG A 116 12.12 9.32 -4.28
N PHE A 117 12.74 8.19 -3.99
CA PHE A 117 14.01 8.13 -3.27
C PHE A 117 15.22 7.88 -4.20
N GLY A 118 14.99 7.53 -5.47
CA GLY A 118 16.05 7.42 -6.47
C GLY A 118 17.21 6.54 -5.99
N GLY A 119 18.42 7.11 -5.97
CA GLY A 119 19.62 6.40 -5.53
C GLY A 119 19.63 5.94 -4.07
N GLU A 120 18.77 6.51 -3.20
CA GLU A 120 18.61 6.02 -1.83
C GLU A 120 17.82 4.70 -1.77
N PHE A 121 17.03 4.38 -2.79
CA PHE A 121 16.25 3.14 -2.88
C PHE A 121 17.07 2.05 -3.57
N THR A 122 18.09 1.55 -2.87
CA THR A 122 19.00 0.53 -3.40
C THR A 122 18.28 -0.80 -3.69
N PRO A 123 18.87 -1.70 -4.49
CA PRO A 123 18.29 -3.02 -4.75
C PRO A 123 18.02 -3.84 -3.47
N GLU A 124 18.89 -3.74 -2.47
CA GLU A 124 18.74 -4.42 -1.17
C GLU A 124 17.56 -3.86 -0.38
N LEU A 125 17.40 -2.53 -0.41
CA LEU A 125 16.28 -1.86 0.22
C LEU A 125 14.96 -2.19 -0.50
N GLN A 126 14.98 -2.22 -1.83
CA GLN A 126 13.84 -2.67 -2.63
C GLN A 126 13.44 -4.11 -2.28
N ALA A 127 14.40 -5.03 -2.16
CA ALA A 127 14.12 -6.41 -1.75
C ALA A 127 13.50 -6.47 -0.35
N SER A 128 13.97 -5.65 0.59
CA SER A 128 13.41 -5.53 1.94
C SER A 128 11.96 -5.03 1.91
N PHE A 129 11.69 -3.98 1.13
CA PHE A 129 10.33 -3.47 0.93
C PHE A 129 9.43 -4.50 0.24
N GLN A 130 9.94 -5.27 -0.72
CA GLN A 130 9.17 -6.33 -1.38
C GLN A 130 8.72 -7.40 -0.37
N LYS A 131 9.60 -7.79 0.57
CA LYS A 131 9.24 -8.70 1.67
C LYS A 131 8.13 -8.12 2.55
N VAL A 132 8.21 -6.83 2.88
CA VAL A 132 7.22 -6.14 3.70
C VAL A 132 5.87 -6.09 2.99
N VAL A 133 5.79 -5.58 1.76
CA VAL A 133 4.50 -5.46 1.06
C VAL A 133 3.87 -6.83 0.79
N THR A 134 4.68 -7.87 0.56
CA THR A 134 4.19 -9.25 0.47
C THR A 134 3.64 -9.74 1.80
N GLY A 135 4.32 -9.44 2.91
CA GLY A 135 3.85 -9.76 4.26
C GLY A 135 2.53 -9.06 4.60
N VAL A 136 2.40 -7.78 4.26
CA VAL A 136 1.16 -7.00 4.46
C VAL A 136 0.02 -7.55 3.61
N ALA A 137 0.26 -7.85 2.32
CA ALA A 137 -0.76 -8.45 1.46
C ALA A 137 -1.23 -9.81 1.99
N ASN A 138 -0.30 -10.66 2.46
CA ASN A 138 -0.64 -11.94 3.07
C ASN A 138 -1.40 -11.78 4.40
N ALA A 139 -1.09 -10.76 5.20
CA ALA A 139 -1.80 -10.48 6.44
C ALA A 139 -3.22 -9.97 6.17
N LEU A 140 -3.40 -9.08 5.19
CA LEU A 140 -4.71 -8.61 4.74
C LEU A 140 -5.56 -9.73 4.12
N ALA A 141 -4.94 -10.72 3.50
CA ALA A 141 -5.63 -11.90 2.96
C ALA A 141 -5.95 -12.98 4.02
N HIS A 142 -5.47 -12.85 5.26
CA HIS A 142 -5.44 -13.97 6.19
C HIS A 142 -6.83 -14.42 6.70
N ARG A 143 -7.81 -13.52 6.80
CA ARG A 143 -9.18 -13.81 7.26
C ARG A 143 -10.17 -14.04 6.12
N TYR A 144 -9.69 -14.21 4.90
CA TYR A 144 -10.53 -14.61 3.77
C TYR A 144 -10.90 -16.09 3.95
N HIS A 145 -12.19 -16.39 3.89
CA HIS A 145 -12.75 -17.72 4.12
C HIS A 145 -13.30 -18.33 2.84
#